data_AF-A0A086QQ19-F1
#
_entry.id   AF-A0A086QQ19-F1
#
_cell.length_a   1.000
_cell.length_b   1.000
_cell.length_c   1.000
_cell.angle_alpha   90.00
_cell.angle_beta   90.00
_cell.angle_gamma   90.00
#
_symmetry.space_group_name_H-M   'P 1'
#
loop_
_entity.id
_entity.type
_entity.pdbx_description
1 polymer ?
#
loop_
_entity_poly.entity_id
_entity_poly.type
_entity_poly.pdbx_seq_one_letter_code
_entity_poly.pdbx_strand_id
1 'polypeptide(L)'
;WDGWRLFVVASLPQLRQLDGKLITPSERIEAARRLSSLKSQLKEKITEKQAKPQSETSSTAYTTENRKKMYLEMARVSLIPASGRGYVLTSNGDHVHRRRNCRVEMKYMTIV
;
A
#
# COMPACT_ATOMS: atom_id res chain seq x y z
N TRP A 1 3.59 -9.25 -19.35
CA TRP A 1 3.55 -10.61 -19.92
C TRP A 1 2.65 -10.55 -21.11
N ASP A 2 3.17 -10.81 -22.30
CA ASP A 2 2.48 -10.48 -23.56
C ASP A 2 1.31 -11.42 -23.89
N GLY A 3 1.25 -12.60 -23.27
CA GLY A 3 0.14 -13.56 -23.42
C GLY A 3 -1.15 -13.19 -22.68
N TRP A 4 -1.17 -12.07 -21.95
CA TRP A 4 -2.29 -11.66 -21.10
C TRP A 4 -3.60 -11.49 -21.88
N ARG A 5 -3.54 -10.90 -23.08
CA ARG A 5 -4.73 -10.61 -23.86
C ARG A 5 -5.43 -11.88 -24.30
N LEU A 6 -4.70 -12.81 -24.92
CA LEU A 6 -5.22 -14.12 -25.33
C LEU A 6 -5.72 -14.91 -24.12
N PHE A 7 -5.05 -14.83 -22.98
CA PHE A 7 -5.50 -15.48 -21.76
C PHE A 7 -6.86 -14.96 -21.27
N VAL A 8 -7.06 -13.65 -21.26
CA VAL A 8 -8.34 -13.02 -20.89
C VAL A 8 -9.44 -13.39 -21.89
N VAL A 9 -9.14 -13.28 -23.20
CA VAL A 9 -10.09 -13.62 -24.27
C VAL A 9 -10.54 -15.08 -24.18
N ALA A 10 -9.63 -16.01 -23.90
CA ALA A 10 -9.95 -17.42 -23.72
C ALA A 10 -10.70 -17.72 -22.42
N SER A 11 -10.43 -16.95 -21.36
CA SER A 11 -11.06 -17.14 -20.05
C SER A 11 -12.49 -16.58 -19.99
N LEU A 12 -12.79 -15.58 -20.82
CA LEU A 12 -14.09 -14.90 -20.87
C LEU A 12 -14.68 -14.95 -22.29
N PRO A 13 -15.25 -16.09 -22.74
CA PRO A 13 -15.74 -16.26 -24.11
C PRO A 13 -16.93 -15.34 -24.46
N GLN A 14 -17.67 -14.84 -23.48
CA GLN A 14 -18.75 -13.86 -23.69
C GLN A 14 -18.25 -12.44 -23.97
N LEU A 15 -16.95 -12.16 -23.78
CA LEU A 15 -16.37 -10.84 -23.96
C LEU A 15 -16.35 -10.44 -25.44
N ARG A 16 -16.90 -9.26 -25.75
CA ARG A 16 -16.96 -8.72 -27.13
C ARG A 16 -15.83 -7.74 -27.44
N GLN A 17 -15.36 -7.01 -26.44
CA GLN A 17 -14.36 -5.96 -26.57
C GLN A 17 -13.43 -5.99 -25.36
N LEU A 18 -12.14 -5.74 -25.59
CA LEU A 18 -11.10 -5.70 -24.56
C LEU A 18 -10.19 -4.50 -24.83
N ASP A 19 -10.08 -3.59 -23.87
CA ASP A 19 -9.33 -2.31 -23.94
C ASP A 19 -9.77 -1.41 -25.10
N GLY A 20 -11.07 -1.31 -25.33
CA GLY A 20 -11.60 -0.55 -26.46
C GLY A 20 -11.40 -1.21 -27.82
N LYS A 21 -10.76 -2.38 -27.91
CA LYS A 21 -10.57 -3.14 -29.16
C LYS A 21 -11.54 -4.31 -29.27
N LEU A 22 -12.24 -4.41 -30.40
CA LEU A 22 -13.15 -5.52 -30.68
C LEU A 22 -12.35 -6.83 -30.75
N ILE A 23 -12.88 -7.90 -30.17
CA ILE A 23 -12.25 -9.23 -30.23
C ILE A 23 -12.72 -9.91 -31.51
N THR A 24 -11.76 -10.31 -32.36
CA THR A 24 -12.10 -10.99 -33.61
C THR A 24 -12.39 -12.47 -33.36
N PRO A 25 -13.21 -13.14 -34.21
CA PRO A 25 -13.43 -14.58 -34.11
C PRO A 25 -12.13 -15.39 -34.20
N SER A 26 -11.20 -14.97 -35.06
CA SER A 26 -9.89 -15.62 -35.22
C SER A 26 -9.05 -15.54 -33.95
N GLU A 27 -8.98 -14.36 -33.33
CA GLU A 27 -8.30 -14.16 -32.05
C GLU A 27 -8.89 -15.05 -30.96
N ARG A 28 -10.22 -15.22 -30.95
CA ARG A 28 -10.91 -16.11 -30.01
C ARG A 28 -10.55 -17.58 -30.21
N ILE A 29 -10.48 -18.04 -31.46
CA ILE A 29 -10.10 -19.42 -31.79
C ILE A 29 -8.65 -19.67 -31.35
N GLU A 30 -7.74 -18.73 -31.65
CA GLU A 30 -6.34 -18.82 -31.25
C GLU A 30 -6.17 -18.85 -29.73
N ALA A 31 -6.87 -17.95 -29.03
CA ALA A 31 -6.91 -17.87 -27.58
C ALA A 31 -7.39 -19.18 -26.96
N ALA A 32 -8.49 -19.75 -27.47
CA ALA A 32 -9.04 -21.02 -26.99
C ALA A 32 -8.05 -22.18 -27.18
N ARG A 33 -7.39 -22.26 -28.33
CA ARG A 33 -6.37 -23.29 -28.62
C ARG A 33 -5.16 -23.20 -27.68
N ARG A 34 -4.74 -21.99 -27.32
CA ARG A 34 -3.54 -21.73 -26.51
C ARG A 34 -3.80 -21.68 -25.00
N LEU A 35 -5.04 -21.80 -24.54
CA LEU A 35 -5.44 -21.60 -23.14
C LEU A 35 -4.63 -22.47 -22.15
N SER A 36 -4.38 -23.74 -22.48
CA SER A 36 -3.61 -24.65 -21.63
C SER A 36 -2.15 -24.17 -21.45
N SER A 37 -1.49 -23.83 -22.55
CA SER A 37 -0.12 -23.30 -22.53
C SER A 37 -0.04 -21.97 -21.78
N LEU A 38 -0.99 -21.06 -22.02
CA LEU A 38 -1.04 -19.75 -21.36
C LEU A 38 -1.22 -19.88 -19.84
N LYS A 39 -2.02 -20.85 -19.37
CA LYS A 39 -2.17 -21.14 -17.93
C LYS A 39 -0.85 -21.58 -17.30
N SER A 40 -0.11 -22.48 -17.95
CA SER A 40 1.19 -22.95 -17.44
C SER A 40 2.22 -21.82 -17.37
N GLN A 41 2.34 -21.02 -18.43
CA GLN A 41 3.24 -19.86 -18.47
C GLN A 41 2.91 -18.85 -17.38
N LEU A 42 1.62 -18.56 -17.17
CA LEU A 42 1.20 -17.62 -16.12
C LEU A 42 1.54 -18.16 -14.73
N LYS A 43 1.33 -19.46 -14.50
CA LYS A 43 1.67 -20.11 -13.22
C LYS A 43 3.17 -20.00 -12.94
N GLU A 44 4.02 -20.31 -13.92
CA GLU A 44 5.48 -20.18 -13.80
C GLU A 44 5.90 -18.75 -13.46
N LYS A 45 5.29 -17.75 -14.12
CA LYS A 45 5.58 -16.33 -13.86
C LYS A 45 5.13 -15.89 -12.47
N ILE A 46 4.01 -16.40 -11.96
CA ILE A 46 3.57 -16.14 -10.59
C ILE A 46 4.58 -16.74 -9.61
N THR A 47 5.01 -17.98 -9.81
CA THR A 47 6.02 -18.62 -8.95
C THR A 47 7.36 -17.89 -9.00
N GLU A 48 7.79 -17.43 -10.18
CA GLU A 48 9.02 -16.65 -10.35
C GLU A 48 8.94 -15.32 -9.57
N LYS A 49 7.79 -14.64 -9.62
CA LYS A 49 7.56 -13.40 -8.87
C LYS A 49 7.50 -13.62 -7.35
N GLN A 50 6.95 -14.74 -6.90
CA GLN A 50 6.88 -15.07 -5.47
C GLN A 50 8.24 -15.50 -4.91
N ALA A 51 9.06 -16.18 -5.71
CA ALA A 51 10.39 -16.64 -5.33
C ALA A 51 11.40 -15.49 -5.22
N LYS A 52 11.21 -14.39 -5.96
CA LYS A 52 12.02 -13.17 -5.81
C LYS A 52 11.46 -12.35 -4.65
N PRO A 53 12.13 -12.27 -3.48
CA PRO A 53 11.72 -11.32 -2.45
C PRO A 53 11.76 -9.91 -3.06
N GLN A 54 10.65 -9.18 -3.00
CA GLN A 54 10.63 -7.79 -3.45
C GLN A 54 11.58 -6.96 -2.56
N SER A 55 12.81 -6.79 -3.01
CA SER A 55 13.92 -6.24 -2.24
C SER A 55 13.90 -4.71 -2.10
N GLU A 56 12.91 -4.01 -2.65
CA GLU A 56 12.94 -2.54 -2.74
C GLU A 56 11.70 -1.85 -2.15
N THR A 57 10.56 -2.54 -2.04
CA THR A 57 9.32 -1.94 -1.49
C THR A 57 9.25 -1.98 0.04
N SER A 58 10.12 -2.75 0.71
CA SER A 58 9.99 -2.99 2.17
C SER A 58 10.42 -1.81 3.05
N SER A 59 11.20 -0.86 2.51
CA SER A 59 11.64 0.32 3.25
C SER A 59 10.56 1.40 3.33
N THR A 60 9.80 1.61 2.24
CA THR A 60 8.73 2.63 2.16
C THR A 60 7.32 2.06 2.31
N ALA A 61 7.16 0.73 2.38
CA ALA A 61 5.85 0.13 2.61
C ALA A 61 5.26 0.59 3.93
N TYR A 62 3.99 1.01 3.90
CA TYR A 62 3.22 1.41 5.07
C TYR A 62 2.78 0.17 5.87
N THR A 63 3.73 -0.49 6.51
CA THR A 63 3.50 -1.59 7.46
C THR A 63 3.35 -1.04 8.88
N THR A 64 2.76 -1.85 9.77
CA THR A 64 2.64 -1.49 11.19
C THR A 64 4.01 -1.23 11.82
N GLU A 65 5.01 -2.03 11.45
CA GLU A 65 6.39 -1.97 11.93
C GLU A 65 7.08 -0.71 11.43
N ASN A 66 6.93 -0.38 10.14
CA ASN A 66 7.51 0.83 9.56
C ASN A 66 6.84 2.10 10.09
N ARG A 67 5.51 2.07 10.31
CA ARG A 67 4.77 3.17 10.95
C ARG A 67 5.23 3.39 12.40
N LYS A 68 5.45 2.33 13.18
CA LYS A 68 6.00 2.43 14.54
C LYS A 68 7.39 3.06 14.53
N LYS A 69 8.26 2.65 13.60
CA LYS A 69 9.60 3.25 13.44
C LYS A 69 9.53 4.73 13.09
N MET A 70 8.63 5.13 12.19
CA MET A 70 8.39 6.55 11.87
C MET A 70 7.96 7.34 13.11
N TYR A 71 6.98 6.85 13.88
CA TYR A 71 6.55 7.54 15.11
C TYR A 71 7.66 7.63 16.16
N LEU A 72 8.47 6.58 16.32
CA LEU A 72 9.63 6.60 17.21
C LEU A 72 10.68 7.61 16.77
N GLU A 73 10.91 7.77 15.47
CA GLU A 73 11.85 8.75 14.93
C GLU A 73 11.34 10.18 15.13
N MET A 74 10.06 10.46 14.84
CA MET A 74 9.42 11.76 15.16
C MET A 74 9.50 12.11 16.65
N ALA A 75 9.34 11.12 17.54
CA ALA A 75 9.48 11.31 18.97
C ALA A 75 10.95 11.60 19.37
N ARG A 76 11.93 10.98 18.72
CA ARG A 76 13.37 11.26 18.95
C ARG A 76 13.76 12.66 18.46
N VAL A 77 13.24 13.12 17.33
CA VAL A 77 13.46 14.48 16.82
C VAL A 77 12.89 15.52 17.80
N SER A 78 11.76 15.22 18.44
CA SER A 78 11.15 16.08 19.46
C SER A 78 11.97 16.19 20.76
N LEU A 79 12.96 15.32 20.98
CA LEU A 79 13.84 15.30 22.16
C LEU A 79 15.18 16.00 21.91
N ILE A 80 15.41 16.57 20.72
CA ILE A 80 16.58 17.43 20.50
C ILE A 80 16.30 18.73 21.27
N PRO A 81 17.06 19.05 22.33
CA PRO A 81 16.87 20.31 23.03
C PRO A 81 17.30 21.40 22.06
N ALA A 82 16.33 22.09 21.45
CA ALA A 82 16.58 23.42 20.95
C ALA A 82 17.16 24.19 22.12
N SER A 83 18.40 24.64 21.97
CA SER A 83 19.14 25.41 22.95
C SER A 83 18.27 26.53 23.51
N GLY A 84 17.70 26.30 24.70
CA GLY A 84 16.91 27.28 25.44
C GLY A 84 15.43 27.32 25.07
N ARG A 85 14.60 26.83 26.00
CA ARG A 85 13.16 27.10 26.18
C ARG A 85 12.20 26.54 25.11
N GLY A 86 11.69 25.35 25.42
CA GLY A 86 10.32 24.92 25.06
C GLY A 86 10.21 24.03 23.83
N TYR A 87 9.38 23.00 23.93
CA TYR A 87 8.92 22.20 22.80
C TYR A 87 7.73 22.92 22.16
N VAL A 88 7.86 23.38 20.92
CA VAL A 88 6.73 23.93 20.15
C VAL A 88 6.07 22.78 19.39
N LEU A 89 4.86 22.41 19.79
CA LEU A 89 3.99 21.54 19.00
C LEU A 89 3.44 22.36 17.83
N THR A 90 4.06 22.28 16.65
CA THR A 90 3.45 22.79 15.42
C THR A 90 2.41 21.79 14.92
N SER A 91 1.25 21.78 15.58
CA SER A 91 0.06 21.14 15.03
C SER A 91 -0.39 21.94 13.81
N ASN A 92 0.01 21.48 12.62
CA ASN A 92 -0.55 21.97 11.37
C ASN A 92 -2.05 21.64 11.35
N GLY A 93 -2.87 22.68 11.49
CA GLY A 93 -4.29 22.68 11.18
C GLY A 93 -5.15 21.87 12.13
N ASP A 94 -5.74 22.53 13.13
CA ASP A 94 -7.19 22.49 13.31
C ASP A 94 -7.65 23.54 14.33
N HIS A 95 -8.79 24.14 14.01
CA HIS A 95 -9.30 25.40 14.53
C HIS A 95 -9.29 25.55 16.06
N VAL A 96 -8.70 26.65 16.51
CA VAL A 96 -8.86 27.20 17.86
C VAL A 96 -10.31 27.64 18.04
N HIS A 97 -11.14 26.81 18.66
CA HIS A 97 -12.32 27.28 19.36
C HIS A 97 -12.05 27.33 20.87
N ARG A 98 -11.67 28.55 21.28
CA ARG A 98 -11.49 29.00 22.66
C ARG A 98 -12.76 28.70 23.48
N ARG A 99 -12.78 27.58 24.22
CA ARG A 99 -13.65 27.45 25.40
C ARG A 99 -12.81 27.64 26.66
N ARG A 100 -13.15 28.71 27.37
CA ARG A 100 -12.63 29.07 28.70
C ARG A 100 -13.11 28.04 29.73
N ASN A 101 -12.25 27.78 30.72
CA ASN A 101 -12.50 27.08 31.99
C ASN A 101 -12.69 25.55 31.97
N CYS A 102 -11.58 24.81 32.06
CA CYS A 102 -11.53 23.58 32.86
C CYS A 102 -10.25 23.61 33.70
N ARG A 103 -10.40 23.80 35.02
CA ARG A 103 -9.33 23.61 36.01
C ARG A 103 -9.11 22.11 36.17
N VAL A 104 -8.04 21.59 35.56
CA VAL A 104 -7.64 20.18 35.75
C VAL A 104 -6.71 20.13 36.97
N GLU A 105 -7.23 19.67 38.12
CA GLU A 105 -6.39 19.32 39.26
C GLU A 105 -5.56 18.08 38.93
N MET A 106 -4.25 18.22 39.06
CA MET A 106 -3.26 17.17 38.88
C MET A 106 -3.05 16.47 40.23
N LYS A 107 -3.70 15.32 40.43
CA LYS A 107 -3.44 14.47 41.61
C LYS A 107 -2.51 13.33 41.20
N TYR A 108 -1.26 13.40 41.65
CA TYR A 108 -0.34 12.27 41.65
C TYR A 108 -0.77 11.30 42.76
N MET A 109 -1.01 10.02 42.43
CA MET A 109 -1.07 8.95 43.42
C MET A 109 0.23 8.14 43.39
N THR A 110 0.88 8.16 44.54
CA THR A 110 2.10 7.45 44.93
C THR A 110 1.91 5.93 44.89
N ILE A 111 2.92 5.23 44.36
CA ILE A 111 3.04 3.77 44.39
C ILE A 111 3.48 3.35 45.80
N VAL A 112 2.76 2.40 46.41
CA VAL A 112 3.14 1.71 47.65
C VAL A 112 4.07 0.54 47.32
#